data_AF-A0A3C0DL17-F1
#
_entry.id   AF-A0A3C0DL17-F1
#
_cell.length_a   1.000
_cell.length_b   1.000
_cell.length_c   1.000
_cell.angle_alpha   90.00
_cell.angle_beta   90.00
_cell.angle_gamma   90.00
#
_symmetry.space_group_name_H-M   'P 1'
#
loop_
_entity.id
_entity.type
_entity.pdbx_description
1 polymer ?
#
loop_
_entity_poly.entity_id
_entity_poly.type
_entity_poly.pdbx_seq_one_letter_code
_entity_poly.pdbx_strand_id
1 'polypeptide(L)'
;KNRLSPTGRLLVAEPALRETARRLIELRDQLLTDPDVALLWPCCHCANCQGILAENDWCHGTEVWERPDWIAQIDREIGSKKERLNYAALLYATKDSAGTASASGTNITSDTTWRVVSDPIIERGKRLLYLCGGPTGERIRATALERHLSEKNRDFFAARRYDLLRIEGTLEKKGDGFRLSPETTATLRRS
;
A
#
# COMPACT_ATOMS: atom_id res chain seq x y z
N LYS A 1 30.51 -10.41 -1.11
CA LYS A 1 30.06 -11.61 -0.35
C LYS A 1 28.56 -11.77 -0.60
N ASN A 2 28.17 -12.67 -1.50
CA ASN A 2 26.74 -12.93 -1.79
C ASN A 2 26.18 -13.82 -0.69
N ARG A 3 25.36 -13.26 0.20
CA ARG A 3 24.72 -13.98 1.32
C ARG A 3 23.38 -14.63 0.92
N LEU A 4 22.87 -14.29 -0.25
CA LEU A 4 21.65 -14.87 -0.85
C LEU A 4 22.02 -15.65 -2.11
N SER A 5 21.28 -16.71 -2.40
CA SER A 5 21.34 -17.39 -3.70
C SER A 5 20.88 -16.43 -4.81
N PRO A 6 21.20 -16.70 -6.09
CA PRO A 6 20.73 -15.87 -7.20
C PRO A 6 19.22 -15.64 -7.18
N THR A 7 18.42 -16.64 -6.79
CA THR A 7 16.95 -16.57 -6.65
C THR A 7 16.46 -16.28 -5.23
N GLY A 8 17.37 -15.95 -4.32
CA GLY A 8 17.07 -15.72 -2.92
C GLY A 8 16.24 -14.46 -2.72
N ARG A 9 15.34 -14.52 -1.74
CA ARG A 9 14.55 -13.36 -1.32
C ARG A 9 14.87 -12.98 0.12
N LEU A 10 14.80 -11.69 0.42
CA LEU A 10 14.95 -11.15 1.76
C LEU A 10 13.64 -10.51 2.20
N LEU A 11 13.00 -11.08 3.22
CA LEU A 11 11.87 -10.46 3.90
C LEU A 11 12.38 -9.82 5.19
N VAL A 12 12.21 -8.51 5.32
CA VAL A 12 12.41 -7.79 6.59
C VAL A 12 11.03 -7.45 7.13
N ALA A 13 10.73 -7.84 8.37
CA ALA A 13 9.44 -7.59 9.01
C ALA A 13 9.61 -7.17 10.48
N GLU A 14 8.77 -6.25 10.95
CA GLU A 14 8.78 -5.73 12.32
C GLU A 14 7.35 -5.40 12.81
N PRO A 15 7.10 -5.34 14.12
CA PRO A 15 5.76 -5.15 14.70
C PRO A 15 5.23 -3.71 14.61
N ALA A 16 5.20 -3.10 13.42
CA ALA A 16 4.61 -1.80 13.09
C ALA A 16 4.76 -0.71 14.16
N LEU A 17 5.86 -0.67 14.91
CA LEU A 17 6.07 0.37 15.90
C LEU A 17 6.56 1.60 15.16
N ARG A 18 6.04 2.79 15.52
CA ARG A 18 6.30 4.02 14.78
C ARG A 18 7.79 4.25 14.48
N GLU A 19 8.66 4.07 15.47
CA GLU A 19 10.10 4.30 15.30
C GLU A 19 10.77 3.26 14.39
N THR A 20 10.51 1.97 14.59
CA THR A 20 11.12 0.89 13.82
C THR A 20 10.57 0.81 12.40
N ALA A 21 9.28 1.08 12.21
CA ALA A 21 8.65 1.19 10.90
C ALA A 21 9.26 2.34 10.08
N ARG A 22 9.51 3.50 10.70
CA ARG A 22 10.16 4.63 10.02
C ARG A 22 11.60 4.32 9.63
N ARG A 23 12.37 3.70 10.55
CA ARG A 23 13.73 3.20 10.22
C ARG A 23 13.70 2.15 9.10
N LEU A 24 12.67 1.33 9.02
CA LEU A 24 12.51 0.36 7.93
C LEU A 24 12.27 1.05 6.58
N ILE A 25 11.53 2.18 6.55
CA ILE A 25 11.39 3.01 5.34
C ILE A 25 12.68 3.75 5.00
N GLU A 26 13.46 4.21 5.98
CA GLU A 26 14.79 4.76 5.72
C GLU A 26 15.72 3.71 5.10
N LEU A 27 15.71 2.48 5.65
CA LEU A 27 16.45 1.34 5.09
C LEU A 27 15.98 1.02 3.67
N ARG A 28 14.67 1.07 3.40
CA ARG A 28 14.11 0.91 2.05
C ARG A 28 14.74 1.89 1.08
N ASP A 29 14.69 3.17 1.40
CA ASP A 29 15.15 4.24 0.52
C ASP A 29 16.66 4.13 0.29
N GLN A 30 17.43 3.72 1.30
CA GLN A 30 18.87 3.42 1.15
C GLN A 30 19.13 2.20 0.25
N LEU A 31 18.43 1.08 0.47
CA LEU A 31 18.63 -0.14 -0.32
C LEU A 31 18.25 0.05 -1.79
N LEU A 32 17.26 0.89 -2.09
CA LEU A 32 16.85 1.21 -3.45
C LEU A 32 17.86 2.09 -4.22
N THR A 33 18.92 2.58 -3.57
CA THR A 33 20.05 3.22 -4.26
C THR A 33 20.97 2.21 -4.94
N ASP A 34 20.93 0.94 -4.54
CA ASP A 34 21.70 -0.14 -5.13
C ASP A 34 20.99 -0.65 -6.41
N PRO A 35 21.64 -0.59 -7.60
CA PRO A 35 21.02 -1.00 -8.84
C PRO A 35 20.71 -2.50 -8.91
N ASP A 36 21.31 -3.33 -8.07
CA ASP A 36 21.13 -4.79 -8.03
C ASP A 36 19.99 -5.22 -7.10
N VAL A 37 19.42 -4.30 -6.32
CA VAL A 37 18.30 -4.56 -5.41
C VAL A 37 16.97 -4.27 -6.09
N ALA A 38 16.04 -5.23 -6.00
CA ALA A 38 14.66 -5.06 -6.43
C ALA A 38 13.73 -5.19 -5.22
N LEU A 39 12.88 -4.18 -4.99
CA LEU A 39 11.77 -4.26 -4.04
C LEU A 39 10.57 -4.92 -4.73
N LEU A 40 10.09 -6.03 -4.15
CA LEU A 40 8.98 -6.80 -4.68
C LEU A 40 7.64 -6.45 -4.04
N TRP A 41 7.65 -6.05 -2.76
CA TRP A 41 6.43 -5.79 -1.99
C TRP A 41 6.74 -4.93 -0.74
N PRO A 42 5.83 -4.05 -0.28
CA PRO A 42 4.51 -3.72 -0.83
C PRO A 42 4.54 -2.52 -1.79
N CYS A 43 5.55 -1.67 -1.73
CA CYS A 43 5.57 -0.44 -2.51
C CYS A 43 5.58 -0.74 -4.01
N CYS A 44 4.74 -0.03 -4.76
CA CYS A 44 4.64 -0.14 -6.22
C CYS A 44 5.48 0.93 -6.95
N HIS A 45 6.47 1.50 -6.27
CA HIS A 45 7.36 2.53 -6.78
C HIS A 45 8.76 2.37 -6.16
N CYS A 46 9.76 2.96 -6.80
CA CYS A 46 11.17 2.93 -6.36
C CYS A 46 11.69 4.31 -5.94
N ALA A 47 10.87 5.37 -6.02
CA ALA A 47 11.21 6.67 -5.44
C ALA A 47 11.27 6.63 -3.90
N ASN A 48 11.99 7.61 -3.32
CA ASN A 48 11.95 7.88 -1.88
C ASN A 48 10.51 7.99 -1.40
N CYS A 49 10.20 7.39 -0.25
CA CYS A 49 8.83 7.27 0.21
C CYS A 49 8.27 8.63 0.66
N GLN A 50 7.26 9.15 -0.05
CA GLN A 50 6.52 10.35 0.34
C GLN A 50 5.20 10.02 1.05
N GLY A 51 4.97 8.74 1.36
CA GLY A 51 3.72 8.26 1.95
C GLY A 51 3.55 8.57 3.45
N ILE A 52 4.59 9.06 4.11
CA ILE A 52 4.58 9.45 5.53
C ILE A 52 4.36 10.95 5.62
N LEU A 53 3.17 11.36 6.09
CA LEU A 53 2.69 12.74 5.96
C LEU A 53 2.86 13.59 7.24
N ALA A 54 3.14 12.96 8.38
CA ALA A 54 3.26 13.63 9.67
C ALA A 54 4.28 12.93 10.58
N GLU A 55 4.66 13.60 11.67
CA GLU A 55 5.55 13.07 12.69
C GLU A 55 4.97 11.83 13.41
N ASN A 56 3.65 11.83 13.63
CA ASN A 56 2.93 10.73 14.27
C ASN A 56 2.43 9.67 13.28
N ASP A 57 2.86 9.73 12.02
CA ASP A 57 2.47 8.82 10.96
C ASP A 57 3.62 7.86 10.62
N TRP A 58 3.28 6.64 10.21
CA TRP A 58 4.23 5.63 9.77
C TRP A 58 3.59 4.59 8.84
N CYS A 59 4.38 4.07 7.92
CA CYS A 59 3.94 3.06 6.97
C CYS A 59 3.81 1.68 7.65
N HIS A 60 2.63 1.07 7.55
CA HIS A 60 2.38 -0.28 8.06
C HIS A 60 1.24 -0.96 7.28
N GLY A 61 1.27 -2.28 7.26
CA GLY A 61 0.14 -3.13 6.97
C GLY A 61 -0.59 -3.55 8.25
N THR A 62 -1.79 -4.09 8.06
CA THR A 62 -2.62 -4.69 9.08
C THR A 62 -3.40 -5.87 8.51
N GLU A 63 -3.31 -7.03 9.14
CA GLU A 63 -4.08 -8.23 8.77
C GLU A 63 -5.06 -8.62 9.86
N VAL A 64 -6.20 -9.18 9.44
CA VAL A 64 -7.05 -9.93 10.38
C VAL A 64 -6.29 -11.21 10.74
N TRP A 65 -6.27 -11.55 12.02
CA TRP A 65 -5.64 -12.78 12.48
C TRP A 65 -6.61 -13.58 13.34
N GLU A 66 -6.43 -14.89 13.30
CA GLU A 66 -7.11 -15.80 14.22
C GLU A 66 -6.36 -15.78 15.55
N ARG A 67 -6.83 -14.95 16.48
CA ARG A 67 -6.24 -14.85 17.82
C ARG A 67 -6.59 -16.11 18.64
N PRO A 68 -5.65 -16.67 19.42
CA PRO A 68 -5.94 -17.70 20.41
C PRO A 68 -7.00 -17.26 21.44
N ASP A 69 -7.78 -18.23 21.95
CA ASP A 69 -8.88 -17.97 22.90
C ASP A 69 -8.45 -17.23 24.16
N TRP A 70 -7.24 -17.51 24.67
CA TRP A 70 -6.71 -16.84 25.84
C TRP A 70 -6.42 -15.34 25.59
N ILE A 71 -6.05 -14.96 24.36
CA ILE A 71 -5.93 -13.54 23.97
C ILE A 71 -7.30 -12.90 23.88
N ALA A 72 -8.29 -13.62 23.32
CA ALA A 72 -9.66 -13.15 23.29
C ALA A 72 -10.23 -12.94 24.70
N GLN A 73 -9.88 -13.80 25.66
CA GLN A 73 -10.24 -13.64 27.06
C GLN A 73 -9.60 -12.38 27.66
N ILE A 74 -8.28 -12.20 27.54
CA ILE A 74 -7.60 -11.00 28.03
C ILE A 74 -8.23 -9.73 27.44
N ASP A 75 -8.47 -9.72 26.13
CA ASP A 75 -9.08 -8.59 25.44
C ASP A 75 -10.48 -8.26 25.98
N ARG A 76 -11.31 -9.26 26.32
CA ARG A 76 -12.61 -9.05 26.98
C ARG A 76 -12.45 -8.40 28.35
N GLU A 77 -11.51 -8.89 29.17
CA GLU A 77 -11.30 -8.38 30.53
C GLU A 77 -10.81 -6.92 30.55
N ILE A 78 -9.96 -6.54 29.58
CA ILE A 78 -9.38 -5.19 29.52
C ILE A 78 -10.13 -4.24 28.57
N GLY A 79 -11.22 -4.68 27.94
CA GLY A 79 -11.98 -3.90 26.95
C GLY A 79 -11.22 -3.61 25.65
N SER A 80 -10.23 -4.43 25.30
CA SER A 80 -9.48 -4.32 24.04
C SER A 80 -10.09 -5.19 22.93
N LYS A 81 -9.71 -4.92 21.68
CA LYS A 81 -10.10 -5.70 20.51
C LYS A 81 -8.90 -5.88 19.58
N LYS A 82 -8.01 -6.81 19.90
CA LYS A 82 -6.84 -7.14 19.06
C LYS A 82 -7.23 -8.15 17.98
N GLU A 83 -8.18 -7.78 17.13
CA GLU A 83 -8.62 -8.61 15.99
C GLU A 83 -7.72 -8.46 14.77
N ARG A 84 -6.76 -7.51 14.83
CA ARG A 84 -5.82 -7.24 13.76
C ARG A 84 -4.39 -7.20 14.27
N LEU A 85 -3.46 -7.71 13.46
CA LEU A 85 -2.02 -7.55 13.65
C LEU A 85 -1.51 -6.46 12.72
N ASN A 86 -0.84 -5.46 13.30
CA ASN A 86 -0.12 -4.47 12.52
C ASN A 86 1.33 -4.94 12.33
N TYR A 87 1.85 -4.72 11.13
CA TYR A 87 3.23 -5.08 10.77
C TYR A 87 3.78 -4.07 9.78
N ALA A 88 5.09 -3.88 9.75
CA ALA A 88 5.77 -3.28 8.62
C ALA A 88 6.68 -4.34 8.01
N ALA A 89 6.61 -4.53 6.70
CA ALA A 89 7.44 -5.52 6.04
C ALA A 89 7.82 -5.08 4.63
N LEU A 90 9.00 -5.52 4.19
CA LEU A 90 9.56 -5.25 2.87
C LEU A 90 10.18 -6.54 2.33
N LEU A 91 9.82 -6.89 1.10
CA LEU A 91 10.34 -8.06 0.40
C LEU A 91 11.26 -7.63 -0.73
N TYR A 92 12.49 -8.13 -0.71
CA TYR A 92 13.51 -7.85 -1.72
C TYR A 92 13.96 -9.11 -2.44
N ALA A 93 14.51 -8.91 -3.64
CA ALA A 93 15.27 -9.90 -4.40
C ALA A 93 16.44 -9.21 -5.12
N THR A 94 17.33 -10.01 -5.71
CA THR A 94 18.27 -9.48 -6.71
C THR A 94 17.49 -9.11 -7.97
N LYS A 95 17.94 -8.09 -8.70
CA LYS A 95 17.26 -7.63 -9.91
C LYS A 95 17.16 -8.71 -10.99
N ASP A 96 18.19 -9.54 -11.12
CA ASP A 96 18.21 -10.67 -12.04
C ASP A 96 17.15 -11.74 -11.71
N SER A 97 16.82 -11.94 -10.42
CA SER A 97 15.84 -12.93 -9.99
C SER A 97 14.46 -12.40 -9.69
N ALA A 98 14.28 -11.08 -9.66
CA ALA A 98 12.97 -10.47 -9.64
C ALA A 98 12.13 -10.93 -10.84
N GLY A 99 12.77 -11.31 -11.95
CA GLY A 99 12.14 -11.80 -13.17
C GLY A 99 11.08 -10.83 -13.71
N THR A 100 10.29 -11.29 -14.69
CA THR A 100 9.01 -10.63 -15.02
C THR A 100 7.96 -10.83 -13.92
N ALA A 101 8.27 -11.38 -12.74
CA ALA A 101 7.38 -11.35 -11.56
C ALA A 101 7.26 -9.92 -10.98
N SER A 102 8.05 -8.99 -11.50
CA SER A 102 7.69 -7.59 -11.57
C SER A 102 6.34 -7.35 -12.31
N ALA A 103 5.68 -8.28 -13.00
CA ALA A 103 4.38 -8.05 -13.66
C ALA A 103 3.25 -7.62 -12.70
N SER A 104 3.42 -7.85 -11.39
CA SER A 104 2.52 -7.37 -10.33
C SER A 104 3.22 -6.41 -9.33
N GLY A 105 4.48 -6.06 -9.62
CA GLY A 105 5.38 -5.22 -8.82
C GLY A 105 6.48 -4.63 -9.71
N THR A 106 6.09 -4.07 -10.85
CA THR A 106 7.04 -3.71 -11.91
C THR A 106 7.87 -2.57 -11.40
N ASN A 107 9.16 -2.56 -11.74
CA ASN A 107 9.95 -1.35 -11.96
C ASN A 107 9.33 -0.46 -13.10
N ILE A 108 8.00 -0.36 -13.16
CA ILE A 108 7.26 0.66 -13.84
C ILE A 108 6.81 1.55 -12.70
N THR A 109 7.49 2.67 -12.51
CA THR A 109 6.83 3.88 -12.02
C THR A 109 5.69 4.15 -13.01
N SER A 110 4.56 3.49 -12.78
CA SER A 110 3.35 3.76 -13.52
C SER A 110 2.73 4.88 -12.74
N ASP A 111 2.74 6.08 -13.32
CA ASP A 111 2.13 7.29 -12.76
C ASP A 111 0.64 7.07 -12.40
N THR A 112 0.07 5.96 -12.85
CA THR A 112 -1.32 5.56 -12.71
C THR A 112 -1.52 4.34 -11.80
N THR A 113 -0.48 3.74 -11.22
CA THR A 113 -0.63 2.56 -10.33
C THR A 113 -0.61 2.95 -8.86
N TRP A 114 -1.62 2.48 -8.14
CA TRP A 114 -1.92 2.85 -6.77
C TRP A 114 -2.26 1.60 -5.95
N ARG A 115 -1.60 1.43 -4.80
CA ARG A 115 -2.02 0.44 -3.80
C ARG A 115 -3.03 1.07 -2.85
N VAL A 116 -4.14 0.38 -2.61
CA VAL A 116 -5.08 0.74 -1.55
C VAL A 116 -4.46 0.40 -0.20
N VAL A 117 -4.28 1.40 0.67
CA VAL A 117 -3.60 1.23 1.97
C VAL A 117 -4.51 1.47 3.18
N SER A 118 -5.79 1.74 2.94
CA SER A 118 -6.82 1.78 3.98
C SER A 118 -7.90 0.75 3.73
N ASP A 119 -8.64 0.42 4.79
CA ASP A 119 -9.99 -0.10 4.61
C ASP A 119 -10.86 1.00 3.96
N PRO A 120 -11.89 0.62 3.21
CA PRO A 120 -12.74 1.60 2.58
C PRO A 120 -13.54 2.41 3.58
N ILE A 121 -13.55 3.73 3.40
CA ILE A 121 -14.40 4.64 4.17
C ILE A 121 -15.63 4.96 3.33
N ILE A 122 -16.81 4.64 3.88
CA ILE A 122 -18.11 4.86 3.24
C ILE A 122 -18.79 6.03 3.94
N GLU A 123 -19.08 7.07 3.17
CA GLU A 123 -19.88 8.20 3.58
C GLU A 123 -21.12 8.30 2.68
N ARG A 124 -22.15 9.03 3.10
CA ARG A 124 -23.41 9.15 2.32
C ARG A 124 -23.13 9.63 0.89
N GLY A 125 -23.34 8.74 -0.10
CA GLY A 125 -23.14 9.03 -1.52
C GLY A 125 -21.67 9.13 -1.97
N LYS A 126 -20.71 8.70 -1.15
CA LYS A 126 -19.28 8.89 -1.40
C LYS A 126 -18.44 7.73 -0.86
N ARG A 127 -17.53 7.24 -1.69
CA ARG A 127 -16.48 6.27 -1.33
C ARG A 127 -15.13 6.98 -1.17
N LEU A 128 -14.34 6.55 -0.20
CA LEU A 128 -13.00 7.07 0.05
C LEU A 128 -12.00 5.93 0.27
N LEU A 129 -10.81 6.07 -0.34
CA LEU A 129 -9.65 5.21 -0.14
C LEU A 129 -8.40 6.06 0.08
N TYR A 130 -7.52 5.62 0.99
CA TYR A 130 -6.13 6.08 0.98
C TYR A 130 -5.34 5.21 0.00
N LEU A 131 -4.61 5.86 -0.89
CA LEU A 131 -3.86 5.23 -1.96
C LEU A 131 -2.38 5.61 -1.81
N CYS A 132 -1.47 4.63 -1.85
CA CYS A 132 -0.03 4.88 -1.95
C CYS A 132 0.46 4.46 -3.33
N GLY A 133 1.30 5.27 -3.96
CA GLY A 133 1.84 4.99 -5.29
C GLY A 133 1.96 6.26 -6.10
N GLY A 134 1.56 6.19 -7.36
CA GLY A 134 1.65 7.32 -8.26
C GLY A 134 3.09 7.62 -8.71
N PRO A 135 3.29 8.74 -9.42
CA PRO A 135 4.58 9.10 -10.03
C PRO A 135 5.69 9.31 -9.00
N THR A 136 5.37 9.83 -7.80
CA THR A 136 6.39 10.22 -6.80
C THR A 136 6.39 9.37 -5.54
N GLY A 137 5.55 8.32 -5.48
CA GLY A 137 5.46 7.47 -4.29
C GLY A 137 4.70 8.12 -3.13
N GLU A 138 3.77 9.01 -3.46
CA GLU A 138 2.94 9.73 -2.49
C GLU A 138 1.80 8.87 -1.93
N ARG A 139 1.28 9.29 -0.77
CA ARG A 139 0.01 8.80 -0.23
C ARG A 139 -1.06 9.86 -0.41
N ILE A 140 -2.14 9.54 -1.12
CA ILE A 140 -3.25 10.45 -1.35
C ILE A 140 -4.55 9.94 -0.72
N ARG A 141 -5.40 10.88 -0.34
CA ARG A 141 -6.81 10.64 0.00
C ARG A 141 -7.63 10.77 -1.29
N ALA A 142 -8.15 9.67 -1.83
CA ALA A 142 -8.95 9.67 -3.05
C ALA A 142 -10.43 9.42 -2.74
N THR A 143 -11.31 10.16 -3.41
CA THR A 143 -12.77 10.04 -3.24
C THR A 143 -13.49 9.84 -4.57
N ALA A 144 -14.59 9.08 -4.57
CA ALA A 144 -15.50 8.96 -5.70
C ALA A 144 -16.95 9.15 -5.21
N LEU A 145 -17.80 9.77 -6.04
CA LEU A 145 -19.20 10.02 -5.71
C LEU A 145 -20.07 8.95 -6.36
N GLU A 146 -21.00 8.36 -5.61
CA GLU A 146 -21.85 7.27 -6.08
C GLU A 146 -22.72 7.67 -7.28
N ARG A 147 -23.15 8.94 -7.34
CA ARG A 147 -23.86 9.47 -8.52
C ARG A 147 -23.03 9.49 -9.82
N HIS A 148 -21.71 9.32 -9.73
CA HIS A 148 -20.80 9.21 -10.87
C HIS A 148 -20.29 7.77 -11.06
N LEU A 149 -20.87 6.80 -10.33
CA LEU A 149 -20.56 5.39 -10.52
C LEU A 149 -20.86 5.01 -11.97
N SER A 150 -19.87 4.42 -12.63
CA SER A 150 -19.96 3.94 -14.00
C SER A 150 -19.13 2.68 -14.16
N GLU A 151 -19.23 2.05 -15.33
CA GLU A 151 -18.43 0.87 -15.64
C GLU A 151 -16.92 1.16 -15.60
N LYS A 152 -16.52 2.41 -15.92
CA LYS A 152 -15.12 2.86 -15.92
C LYS A 152 -14.49 2.90 -14.53
N ASN A 153 -15.28 3.11 -13.47
CA ASN A 153 -14.77 3.35 -12.12
C ASN A 153 -15.34 2.41 -11.05
N ARG A 154 -16.19 1.43 -11.43
CA ARG A 154 -16.79 0.47 -10.50
C ARG A 154 -15.77 -0.24 -9.61
N ASP A 155 -14.58 -0.50 -10.14
CA ASP A 155 -13.49 -1.16 -9.43
C ASP A 155 -12.97 -0.30 -8.27
N PHE A 156 -13.01 1.04 -8.36
CA PHE A 156 -12.70 1.90 -7.21
C PHE A 156 -13.68 1.70 -6.05
N PHE A 157 -14.96 1.50 -6.36
CA PHE A 157 -15.99 1.24 -5.33
C PHE A 157 -15.88 -0.16 -4.75
N ALA A 158 -15.46 -1.15 -5.56
CA ALA A 158 -15.26 -2.53 -5.13
C ALA A 158 -13.95 -2.75 -4.37
N ALA A 159 -12.94 -1.90 -4.60
CA ALA A 159 -11.59 -2.08 -4.06
C ALA A 159 -11.56 -2.12 -2.53
N ARG A 160 -10.66 -2.96 -2.04
CA ARG A 160 -10.35 -3.23 -0.63
C ARG A 160 -8.88 -2.93 -0.36
N ARG A 161 -8.52 -2.91 0.93
CA ARG A 161 -7.13 -2.79 1.36
C ARG A 161 -6.26 -3.81 0.62
N TYR A 162 -5.09 -3.35 0.17
CA TYR A 162 -4.05 -4.06 -0.60
C TYR A 162 -4.30 -4.29 -2.08
N ASP A 163 -5.52 -4.07 -2.57
CA ASP A 163 -5.77 -4.07 -4.01
C ASP A 163 -4.85 -3.08 -4.71
N LEU A 164 -4.43 -3.45 -5.92
CA LEU A 164 -3.74 -2.54 -6.84
C LEU A 164 -4.76 -1.99 -7.82
N LEU A 165 -4.85 -0.67 -7.90
CA LEU A 165 -5.67 0.05 -8.85
C LEU A 165 -4.77 0.71 -9.90
N ARG A 166 -5.17 0.59 -11.17
CA ARG A 166 -4.72 1.49 -12.23
C ARG A 166 -5.77 2.58 -12.40
N ILE A 167 -5.39 3.82 -12.13
CA ILE A 167 -6.26 5.00 -12.20
C ILE A 167 -5.77 5.92 -13.31
N GLU A 168 -6.61 6.11 -14.33
CA GLU A 168 -6.31 6.91 -15.53
C GLU A 168 -7.32 8.03 -15.70
N GLY A 169 -6.83 9.22 -16.08
CA GLY A 169 -7.63 10.44 -16.18
C GLY A 169 -7.41 11.38 -15.00
N THR A 170 -8.29 12.36 -14.84
CA THR A 170 -8.08 13.48 -13.92
C THR A 170 -8.51 13.15 -12.50
N LEU A 171 -7.60 13.35 -11.54
CA LEU A 171 -7.91 13.43 -10.11
C LEU A 171 -8.01 14.91 -9.72
N GLU A 172 -9.22 15.40 -9.47
CA GLU A 172 -9.45 16.79 -9.10
C GLU A 172 -9.06 17.04 -7.64
N LYS A 173 -8.25 18.06 -7.36
CA LYS A 173 -7.97 18.46 -5.98
C LYS A 173 -9.26 18.92 -5.30
N LYS A 174 -9.56 18.36 -4.12
CA LYS A 174 -10.72 18.72 -3.29
C LYS A 174 -10.34 18.66 -1.81
N GLY A 175 -10.25 19.83 -1.18
CA GLY A 175 -9.80 19.93 0.21
C GLY A 175 -8.38 19.39 0.38
N ASP A 176 -8.20 18.51 1.36
CA ASP A 176 -6.93 17.83 1.65
C ASP A 176 -6.60 16.69 0.66
N GLY A 177 -7.59 16.21 -0.10
CA GLY A 177 -7.45 15.06 -0.98
C GLY A 177 -7.74 15.35 -2.46
N PHE A 178 -8.09 14.27 -3.15
CA PHE A 178 -8.43 14.24 -4.56
C PHE A 178 -9.77 13.55 -4.78
N ARG A 179 -10.42 13.86 -5.89
CA ARG A 179 -11.68 13.27 -6.31
C ARG A 179 -11.58 12.77 -7.74
N LEU A 180 -12.05 11.55 -7.96
CA LEU A 180 -12.22 10.98 -9.30
C LEU A 180 -13.30 11.80 -10.03
N SER A 181 -12.95 12.29 -11.21
CA SER A 181 -13.93 12.88 -12.12
C SER A 181 -14.83 11.77 -12.70
N PRO A 182 -16.00 12.10 -13.29
CA PRO A 182 -16.86 11.11 -13.94
C PRO A 182 -16.17 10.30 -15.04
N GLU A 183 -15.15 10.89 -15.69
CA GLU A 183 -14.41 10.26 -16.79
C GLU A 183 -13.18 9.47 -16.34
N THR A 184 -12.80 9.55 -15.06
CA THR A 184 -11.69 8.76 -14.51
C THR A 184 -12.00 7.28 -14.62
N THR A 185 -11.05 6.54 -15.20
CA THR A 185 -11.09 5.08 -15.23
C THR A 185 -10.28 4.55 -14.06
N ALA A 186 -10.86 3.64 -13.28
CA ALA A 186 -10.17 2.91 -12.22
C ALA A 186 -10.39 1.43 -12.47
N THR A 187 -9.30 0.66 -12.56
CA THR A 187 -9.34 -0.79 -12.84
C THR A 187 -8.48 -1.56 -11.84
N LEU A 188 -8.99 -2.68 -11.35
CA LEU A 188 -8.22 -3.58 -10.49
C LEU A 188 -7.13 -4.29 -11.32
N ARG A 189 -5.89 -4.20 -10.87
CA ARG A 189 -4.77 -5.02 -11.33
C ARG A 189 -4.83 -6.32 -10.55
N ARG A 190 -5.28 -7.39 -11.20
CA ARG A 190 -5.16 -8.74 -10.63
C ARG A 190 -3.69 -9.15 -10.73
N SER A 191 -3.11 -9.53 -9.59
CA SER A 191 -1.74 -10.04 -9.46
C SER A 191 -1.58 -11.44 -10.01
#